data_AF-A0A0E0XS65-F1
#
_entry.id   AF-A0A0E0XS65-F1
#
_cell.length_a   1.000
_cell.length_b   1.000
_cell.length_c   1.000
_cell.angle_alpha   90.00
_cell.angle_beta   90.00
_cell.angle_gamma   90.00
#
_symmetry.space_group_name_H-M   'P 1'
#
loop_
_entity.id
_entity.type
_entity.pdbx_description
1 polymer ?
#
loop_
_entity_poly.entity_id
_entity_poly.type
_entity_poly.pdbx_seq_one_letter_code
_entity_poly.pdbx_strand_id
1 'polypeptide(L)' 'MNGIKMGLGITPGEHIISANSALSRNIRHCFCLSCRGRLILQTDAQGAWFEHDLHALSAQQKAALQPLD' A
#
# COMPACT_ATOMS: atom_id res chain seq x y z
N MET A 1 3.50 4.19 -12.94
CA MET A 1 2.46 3.14 -12.93
C MET A 1 1.14 3.83 -12.59
N ASN A 2 0.16 3.81 -13.50
CA ASN A 2 -1.21 4.24 -13.19
C ASN A 2 -1.73 3.39 -12.01
N GLY A 3 -2.53 3.99 -11.11
CA GLY A 3 -2.96 3.37 -9.85
C GLY A 3 -3.55 1.97 -10.04
N ILE A 4 -2.72 0.95 -9.81
CA ILE A 4 -3.15 -0.45 -9.91
C ILE A 4 -4.08 -0.71 -8.71
N LYS A 5 -5.34 -1.01 -9.00
CA LYS A 5 -6.29 -1.46 -7.98
C LYS A 5 -5.89 -2.85 -7.48
N MET A 6 -5.67 -2.99 -6.18
CA MET A 6 -5.28 -4.25 -5.55
C MET A 6 -6.25 -4.60 -4.43
N GLY A 7 -6.62 -5.88 -4.32
CA GLY A 7 -7.50 -6.35 -3.25
C GLY A 7 -6.78 -6.61 -1.92
N LEU A 8 -5.46 -6.78 -1.93
CA LEU A 8 -4.67 -7.25 -0.79
C LEU A 8 -3.48 -6.32 -0.47
N GLY A 9 -3.16 -6.24 0.82
CA GLY A 9 -1.99 -5.54 1.36
C GLY A 9 -1.39 -6.31 2.53
N ILE A 10 -0.29 -5.80 3.09
CA ILE A 10 0.36 -6.31 4.30
C ILE A 10 0.28 -5.22 5.39
N THR A 11 -0.11 -5.60 6.61
CA THR A 11 -0.12 -4.71 7.79
C THR A 11 1.31 -4.49 8.33
N PRO A 12 1.55 -3.53 9.26
CA PRO A 12 2.88 -3.35 9.84
C PRO A 12 3.37 -4.58 10.61
N GLY A 13 2.46 -5.40 11.15
CA GLY A 13 2.76 -6.69 11.79
C GLY A 13 2.94 -7.85 10.79
N GLU A 14 3.15 -7.56 9.50
CA GLU A 14 3.37 -8.53 8.43
C GLU A 14 2.21 -9.50 8.12
N HIS A 15 1.01 -9.21 8.62
CA HIS A 15 -0.18 -9.99 8.26
C HIS A 15 -0.79 -9.52 6.95
N ILE A 16 -1.15 -10.46 6.07
CA ILE A 16 -1.93 -10.18 4.86
C ILE A 16 -3.34 -9.74 5.25
N ILE A 17 -3.84 -8.70 4.59
CA ILE A 17 -5.16 -8.13 4.82
C ILE A 17 -5.84 -7.74 3.51
N SER A 18 -7.15 -7.95 3.40
CA SER A 18 -7.94 -7.45 2.28
C SER A 18 -8.34 -5.99 2.47
N ALA A 19 -8.55 -5.26 1.37
CA ALA A 19 -8.97 -3.86 1.42
C ALA A 19 -10.28 -3.66 2.20
N ASN A 20 -11.27 -4.54 2.03
CA ASN A 20 -12.51 -4.50 2.82
C ASN A 20 -12.26 -4.73 4.32
N SER A 21 -11.36 -5.65 4.68
CA SER A 21 -11.03 -5.88 6.09
C SER A 21 -10.28 -4.68 6.69
N ALA A 22 -9.39 -4.07 5.90
CA ALA A 22 -8.67 -2.87 6.31
C ALA A 22 -9.65 -1.69 6.50
N LEU A 23 -10.62 -1.51 5.60
CA LEU A 23 -11.68 -0.51 5.74
C LEU A 23 -12.50 -0.74 7.01
N SER A 24 -13.02 -1.96 7.20
CA SER A 24 -13.86 -2.32 8.36
C SER A 24 -13.14 -2.11 9.70
N ARG A 25 -11.82 -2.32 9.73
CA ARG A 25 -10.99 -2.19 10.95
C ARG A 25 -10.28 -0.83 11.04
N ASN A 26 -10.55 0.10 10.13
CA ASN A 26 -9.88 1.41 10.00
C ASN A 26 -8.34 1.30 9.98
N ILE A 27 -7.80 0.27 9.32
CA ILE A 27 -6.37 0.08 9.13
C ILE A 27 -5.93 0.87 7.89
N ARG A 28 -5.17 1.95 8.11
CA ARG A 28 -4.73 2.86 7.04
C ARG A 28 -3.29 2.65 6.60
N HIS A 29 -2.53 1.88 7.37
CA HIS A 29 -1.10 1.64 7.14
C HIS A 29 -0.96 0.22 6.59
N CYS A 30 -0.96 0.12 5.25
CA CYS A 30 -0.77 -1.13 4.54
C CYS A 30 0.37 -0.98 3.53
N PHE A 31 0.99 -2.10 3.18
CA PHE A 31 2.12 -2.17 2.25
C PHE A 31 1.86 -3.18 1.14
N CYS A 32 2.44 -2.93 -0.03
CA CYS A 32 2.37 -3.85 -1.16
C CYS A 32 3.09 -5.16 -0.82
N LEU A 33 2.49 -6.29 -1.18
CA LEU A 33 3.07 -7.61 -0.97
C LEU A 33 4.43 -7.74 -1.68
N SER A 34 4.55 -7.18 -2.88
CA SER A 34 5.72 -7.39 -3.75
C SER A 34 6.87 -6.43 -3.46
N CYS A 35 6.59 -5.14 -3.26
CA CYS A 35 7.63 -4.11 -3.14
C CYS A 35 7.72 -3.46 -1.76
N ARG A 36 6.83 -3.85 -0.83
CA ARG A 36 6.67 -3.22 0.50
C ARG A 36 6.44 -1.70 0.44
N GLY A 37 6.09 -1.16 -0.72
CA GLY A 37 5.71 0.23 -0.89
C GLY A 37 4.40 0.54 -0.19
N ARG A 38 4.28 1.76 0.32
CA ARG A 38 3.07 2.22 1.01
C ARG A 38 1.84 2.14 0.10
N LEU A 39 0.74 1.64 0.64
CA LEU A 39 -0.56 1.61 0.01
C LEU A 39 -1.51 2.65 0.60
N ILE A 40 -2.38 3.18 -0.25
CA ILE A 40 -3.52 4.02 0.12
C ILE A 40 -4.78 3.17 -0.01
N LEU A 41 -5.58 3.14 1.06
CA LEU A 41 -6.90 2.52 1.02
C LEU A 41 -7.89 3.50 0.35
N GLN A 42 -8.48 3.04 -0.75
CA GLN A 42 -9.54 3.73 -1.48
C GLN A 42 -10.85 2.97 -1.32
N THR A 43 -11.97 3.67 -1.46
CA THR A 43 -13.30 3.08 -1.45
C THR A 43 -14.26 3.86 -2.34
N ASP A 44 -15.18 3.15 -2.96
CA ASP A 44 -16.34 3.72 -3.67
C ASP A 44 -17.59 2.86 -3.39
N ALA A 45 -18.67 3.09 -4.13
CA ALA A 45 -19.91 2.33 -3.99
C ALA A 45 -19.78 0.83 -4.33
N GLN A 46 -18.73 0.42 -5.04
CA GLN A 46 -18.47 -0.97 -5.44
C GLN A 46 -17.57 -1.72 -4.45
N GLY A 47 -16.92 -1.00 -3.53
CA GLY A 47 -16.10 -1.60 -2.48
C GLY A 47 -14.80 -0.86 -2.22
N ALA A 48 -13.86 -1.56 -1.59
CA ALA A 48 -12.56 -1.02 -1.21
C ALA A 48 -11.43 -1.68 -2.01
N TRP A 49 -10.39 -0.91 -2.31
CA TRP A 49 -9.16 -1.41 -2.92
C TRP A 49 -7.95 -0.62 -2.40
N PHE A 50 -6.77 -1.15 -2.63
CA PHE A 50 -5.52 -0.46 -2.41
C PHE A 50 -4.96 0.09 -3.72
N GLU A 51 -4.31 1.24 -3.62
CA GLU A 51 -3.43 1.78 -4.66
C GLU A 51 -2.07 2.08 -4.05
N HIS A 52 -1.02 2.11 -4.88
CA HIS A 52 0.28 2.59 -4.40
C HIS A 52 0.21 4.08 -4.12
N ASP A 53 0.76 4.49 -2.98
CA ASP A 53 1.13 5.88 -2.76
C ASP A 53 2.34 6.21 -3.64
N LEU A 54 2.10 6.78 -4.82
CA LEU A 54 3.17 7.08 -5.77
C LEU A 54 4.18 8.09 -5.22
N HIS A 55 3.74 8.99 -4.32
CA HIS A 55 4.63 9.95 -3.68
C HIS A 55 5.57 9.24 -2.70
N ALA A 56 5.03 8.38 -1.84
CA ALA A 56 5.83 7.60 -0.91
C ALA A 56 6.73 6.56 -1.63
N LEU A 57 6.22 5.93 -2.69
CA LEU A 57 6.99 4.95 -3.47
C LEU A 57 8.20 5.61 -4.14
N SER A 58 8.03 6.81 -4.72
CA SER A 58 9.16 7.55 -5.30
C SER A 58 10.19 7.94 -4.25
N ALA A 59 9.75 8.39 -3.06
CA ALA A 59 10.66 8.71 -1.96
C ALA A 59 11.44 7.47 -1.49
N GLN A 60 10.76 6.32 -1.33
CA GLN A 60 11.39 5.06 -0.94
C GLN A 60 12.42 4.59 -1.97
N GLN A 61 12.08 4.66 -3.27
CA GLN A 61 13.00 4.30 -4.35
C GLN A 61 14.23 5.23 -4.38
N LYS A 62 14.03 6.54 -4.18
CA LYS A 62 15.13 7.50 -4.09
C LYS A 62 16.04 7.21 -2.90
N ALA A 63 15.48 6.89 -1.73
CA ALA A 63 16.25 6.52 -0.55
C ALA A 63 17.05 5.22 -0.75
N ALA A 64 16.46 4.22 -1.43
CA ALA A 64 17.14 2.95 -1.72
C ALA A 64 18.29 3.07 -2.74
N LEU A 65 18.33 4.15 -3.52
CA LEU A 65 19.37 4.43 -4.52
C LEU A 65 20.49 5.33 -3.99
N GLN A 66 20.44 5.76 -2.73
CA GLN A 66 21.56 6.52 -2.15
C GLN A 66 22.72 5.55 -1.84
N PRO A 67 23.96 5.87 -2.25
CA PRO A 67 25.11 5.03 -1.96
C PRO A 67 25.26 4.88 -0.44
N LEU A 68 25.51 3.65 0.02
CA LEU A 68 26.11 3.44 1.32
C LEU A 68 27.54 4.00 1.22
N ASP A 69 27.79 5.18 1.78
CA ASP A 69 29.15 5.65 2.08
C ASP A 69 29.84 4.67 3.04
#